data_AF-A0A0D3DC97-F1
#
_entry.id   AF-A0A0D3DC97-F1
#
_cell.length_a   1.000
_cell.length_b   1.000
_cell.length_c   1.000
_cell.angle_alpha   90.00
_cell.angle_beta   90.00
_cell.angle_gamma   90.00
#
_symmetry.space_group_name_H-M   'P 1'
#
loop_
_entity.id
_entity.type
_entity.pdbx_description
1 polymer ?
#
loop_
_entity_poly.entity_id
_entity_poly.type
_entity_poly.pdbx_seq_one_letter_code
_entity_poly.pdbx_strand_id
1 'polypeptide(L)'
;MWSSHKPWIPRPMLSVHVRMGDKACEMRVAALEEYMRLADRIRERFPELNRIWLSTEMKEVVDRSKEYGQWRFYYVEVARQVGNNLMAEYEAILEREMSTNYPLVKFLMASEADFFIGALGSIWCFLIGGMRNTGGKLMSGFLSVNKDRFW
;
A
#
# COMPACT_ATOMS: atom_id res chain seq x y z
N MET A 1 5.97 0.62 31.54
CA MET A 1 4.81 1.28 30.90
C MET A 1 4.31 0.60 29.62
N TRP A 2 5.01 -0.37 29.01
CA TRP A 2 4.57 -1.03 27.75
C TRP A 2 4.11 -2.50 27.92
N SER A 3 3.57 -2.88 29.09
CA SER A 3 3.14 -4.26 29.36
C SER A 3 1.64 -4.52 29.17
N SER A 4 0.82 -3.51 28.84
CA SER A 4 -0.65 -3.65 28.79
C SER A 4 -1.28 -3.52 27.41
N HIS A 5 -0.58 -2.98 26.41
CA HIS A 5 -1.10 -2.83 25.05
C HIS A 5 -0.16 -3.50 24.07
N LYS A 6 -0.53 -4.70 23.59
CA LYS A 6 0.11 -5.29 22.41
C LYS A 6 -0.13 -4.36 21.22
N PRO A 7 0.84 -4.22 20.29
CA PRO A 7 0.61 -3.50 19.04
C PRO A 7 -0.70 -3.99 18.40
N TRP A 8 -1.63 -3.08 18.15
CA TRP A 8 -2.95 -3.39 17.63
C TRP A 8 -3.16 -2.69 16.30
N ILE A 9 -3.64 -3.45 15.33
CA ILE A 9 -4.02 -2.96 14.01
C ILE A 9 -5.55 -2.97 13.95
N PRO A 10 -6.21 -1.87 13.52
CA PRO A 10 -7.65 -1.86 13.41
C PRO A 10 -8.12 -2.85 12.34
N ARG A 11 -9.13 -3.68 12.65
CA ARG A 11 -9.69 -4.68 11.70
C ARG A 11 -11.21 -4.47 11.48
N PRO A 12 -11.74 -4.80 10.29
CA PRO A 12 -10.99 -5.25 9.12
C PRO A 12 -10.26 -4.10 8.44
N MET A 13 -9.14 -4.42 7.79
CA MET A 13 -8.27 -3.46 7.10
C MET A 13 -7.94 -3.92 5.67
N LEU A 14 -8.03 -2.99 4.73
CA LEU A 14 -7.61 -3.18 3.36
C LEU A 14 -6.26 -2.50 3.16
N SER A 15 -5.23 -3.26 2.78
CA SER A 15 -3.97 -2.66 2.37
C SER A 15 -4.00 -2.34 0.87
N VAL A 16 -3.68 -1.09 0.53
CA VAL A 16 -3.55 -0.61 -0.84
C VAL A 16 -2.11 -0.13 -1.05
N HIS A 17 -1.40 -0.77 -1.98
CA HIS A 17 -0.08 -0.31 -2.39
C HIS A 17 -0.15 0.35 -3.76
N VAL A 18 -0.03 1.68 -3.78
CA VAL A 18 -0.03 2.48 -5.01
C VAL A 18 1.41 2.79 -5.39
N ARG A 19 1.87 2.14 -6.45
CA ARG A 19 3.22 2.30 -6.99
C ARG A 19 3.16 3.17 -8.25
N MET A 20 3.72 4.36 -8.16
CA MET A 20 3.87 5.32 -9.26
C MET A 20 5.31 5.85 -9.29
N GLY A 21 5.60 6.79 -10.19
CA GLY A 21 6.91 7.42 -10.36
C GLY A 21 7.70 6.79 -11.50
N ASP A 22 8.99 6.55 -11.25
CA ASP A 22 9.95 5.98 -12.21
C ASP A 22 9.58 4.60 -12.77
N LYS A 23 8.66 3.87 -12.14
CA LYS A 23 8.21 2.53 -12.56
C LYS A 23 7.36 2.47 -13.83
N ALA A 24 7.03 3.60 -14.43
CA ALA A 24 6.34 3.65 -15.73
C ALA A 24 7.14 2.95 -16.86
N CYS A 25 8.47 2.83 -16.72
CA CYS A 25 9.30 2.09 -17.67
C CYS A 25 9.20 0.56 -17.52
N GLU A 26 8.72 0.05 -16.37
CA GLU A 26 8.68 -1.38 -16.06
C GLU A 26 7.27 -1.98 -16.13
N MET A 27 6.25 -1.18 -15.84
CA MET A 27 4.87 -1.67 -15.76
C MET A 27 3.86 -0.57 -16.04
N ARG A 28 2.62 -0.98 -16.34
CA ARG A 28 1.50 -0.05 -16.38
C ARG A 28 1.28 0.53 -14.99
N VAL A 29 1.54 1.83 -14.85
CA VAL A 29 1.17 2.60 -13.66
C VAL A 29 -0.33 2.89 -13.74
N ALA A 30 -1.03 2.66 -12.63
CA ALA A 30 -2.46 2.91 -12.52
C ALA A 30 -2.70 4.09 -11.57
N ALA A 31 -3.71 4.90 -11.86
CA ALA A 31 -4.11 6.01 -11.00
C ALA A 31 -4.82 5.49 -9.73
N LEU A 32 -4.83 6.27 -8.65
CA LEU A 32 -5.45 5.89 -7.37
C LEU A 32 -6.91 5.41 -7.54
N GLU A 33 -7.64 6.01 -8.48
CA GLU A 33 -9.01 5.70 -8.84
C GLU A 33 -9.21 4.24 -9.23
N GLU A 34 -8.26 3.64 -9.95
CA GLU A 34 -8.33 2.22 -10.33
C GLU A 34 -8.24 1.31 -9.10
N TYR A 35 -7.39 1.67 -8.13
CA TYR A 35 -7.31 0.97 -6.85
C TYR A 35 -8.59 1.14 -6.04
N MET A 36 -9.15 2.35 -6.01
CA MET A 36 -10.36 2.64 -5.23
C MET A 36 -11.60 1.96 -5.81
N ARG A 37 -11.72 1.81 -7.14
CA ARG A 37 -12.76 0.97 -7.75
C ARG A 37 -12.70 -0.48 -7.27
N LEU A 38 -11.50 -1.04 -7.10
CA LEU A 38 -11.34 -2.38 -6.53
C LEU A 38 -11.70 -2.40 -5.03
N ALA A 39 -11.33 -1.35 -4.29
CA ALA A 39 -11.68 -1.21 -2.87
C ALA A 39 -13.20 -1.19 -2.66
N ASP A 40 -13.93 -0.41 -3.47
CA ASP A 40 -15.38 -0.30 -3.40
C ASP A 40 -16.06 -1.65 -3.71
N ARG A 41 -15.55 -2.41 -4.69
CA ARG A 41 -16.03 -3.78 -4.97
C ARG A 41 -15.83 -4.76 -3.80
N ILE A 42 -14.75 -4.62 -3.03
CA ILE A 42 -14.58 -5.43 -1.81
C ILE A 42 -15.62 -5.01 -0.78
N ARG A 43 -15.82 -3.70 -0.60
CA ARG A 43 -16.77 -3.17 0.38
C ARG A 43 -18.22 -3.53 0.09
N GLU A 44 -18.60 -3.72 -1.18
CA GLU A 44 -19.92 -4.28 -1.55
C GLU A 44 -20.18 -5.64 -0.90
N ARG A 45 -19.13 -6.45 -0.68
CA ARG A 45 -19.22 -7.77 -0.03
C ARG A 45 -18.93 -7.72 1.47
N PHE A 46 -18.16 -6.73 1.91
CA PHE A 46 -17.75 -6.53 3.30
C PHE A 46 -18.06 -5.08 3.73
N PRO A 47 -19.33 -4.73 4.01
CA PRO A 47 -19.75 -3.34 4.24
C PRO A 47 -19.08 -2.67 5.45
N GLU A 48 -18.61 -3.47 6.41
CA GLU A 48 -17.89 -3.04 7.60
C GLU A 48 -16.43 -2.61 7.32
N LEU A 49 -15.91 -2.93 6.12
CA LEU A 49 -14.60 -2.53 5.66
C LEU A 49 -14.61 -1.05 5.24
N ASN A 50 -14.11 -0.19 6.13
CA ASN A 50 -13.98 1.25 5.88
C ASN A 50 -12.57 1.79 6.18
N ARG A 51 -11.58 0.92 6.39
CA ARG A 51 -10.21 1.30 6.77
C ARG A 51 -9.21 0.85 5.72
N ILE A 52 -8.37 1.77 5.28
CA ILE A 52 -7.30 1.51 4.30
C ILE A 52 -5.94 1.79 4.91
N TRP A 53 -5.03 0.82 4.84
CA TRP A 53 -3.60 1.05 4.95
C TRP A 53 -3.04 1.43 3.58
N LEU A 54 -2.62 2.67 3.41
CA LEU A 54 -2.11 3.20 2.14
C LEU A 54 -0.58 3.22 2.17
N SER A 55 0.03 2.43 1.30
CA SER A 55 1.48 2.42 1.08
C SER A 55 1.80 3.04 -0.28
N THR A 56 2.46 4.19 -0.27
CA THR A 56 2.92 4.90 -1.48
C THR A 56 4.11 5.80 -1.15
N GLU A 57 4.91 6.10 -2.17
CA GLU A 57 6.01 7.05 -2.13
C GLU A 57 5.55 8.44 -2.60
N MET A 58 4.38 8.55 -3.23
CA MET A 58 3.90 9.78 -3.88
C MET A 58 3.06 10.64 -2.94
N LYS A 59 3.39 11.94 -2.89
CA LYS A 59 2.58 12.93 -2.17
C LYS A 59 1.17 13.08 -2.77
N GLU A 60 1.08 13.10 -4.10
CA GLU A 60 -0.19 13.26 -4.82
C GLU A 60 -1.22 12.20 -4.41
N VAL A 61 -0.81 10.94 -4.31
CA VAL A 61 -1.70 9.83 -3.91
C VAL A 61 -2.27 10.04 -2.50
N VAL A 62 -1.48 10.56 -1.56
CA VAL A 62 -1.95 10.87 -0.20
C VAL A 62 -2.91 12.05 -0.20
N ASP A 63 -2.64 13.10 -0.97
CA ASP A 63 -3.52 14.25 -1.03
C ASP A 63 -4.87 13.90 -1.66
N ARG A 64 -4.86 13.13 -2.75
CA ARG A 64 -6.08 12.65 -3.42
C ARG A 64 -6.87 11.64 -2.58
N SER A 65 -6.21 10.90 -1.68
CA SER A 65 -6.92 9.98 -0.77
C SER A 65 -7.96 10.69 0.11
N LYS A 66 -7.78 11.98 0.37
CA LYS A 66 -8.69 12.81 1.18
C LYS A 66 -10.04 13.03 0.49
N GLU A 67 -10.12 12.85 -0.83
CA GLU A 67 -11.36 12.98 -1.61
C GLU A 67 -12.33 11.81 -1.35
N TYR A 68 -11.82 10.68 -0.83
CA TYR A 68 -12.58 9.46 -0.57
C TYR A 68 -13.11 9.43 0.87
N GLY A 69 -14.01 10.36 1.21
CA GLY A 69 -14.52 10.57 2.58
C GLY A 69 -15.22 9.36 3.22
N GLN A 70 -15.62 8.37 2.44
CA GLN A 70 -16.20 7.11 2.93
C GLN A 70 -15.15 6.12 3.50
N TRP A 71 -13.86 6.40 3.31
CA TRP A 71 -12.74 5.57 3.72
C TRP A 71 -11.86 6.30 4.76
N ARG A 72 -11.40 5.57 5.77
CA ARG A 72 -10.41 6.05 6.74
C ARG A 72 -9.04 5.55 6.33
N PHE A 73 -8.19 6.46 5.85
CA PHE A 73 -6.82 6.14 5.43
C PHE A 73 -5.83 6.22 6.60
N TYR A 74 -4.93 5.25 6.63
CA TYR A 74 -3.78 5.16 7.52
C TYR A 74 -2.51 5.05 6.67
N TYR A 75 -1.48 5.80 7.00
CA TYR A 75 -0.18 5.75 6.33
C TYR A 75 0.91 6.28 7.28
N VAL A 76 2.16 5.91 7.05
CA VAL A 76 3.30 6.49 7.78
C VAL A 76 3.47 7.97 7.44
N GLU A 77 3.79 8.82 8.42
CA GLU A 77 4.08 10.22 8.18
C GLU A 77 5.56 10.39 7.82
N VAL A 78 5.82 10.55 6.51
CA VAL A 78 7.16 10.60 5.92
C VAL A 78 7.21 11.66 4.83
N ALA A 79 8.39 12.23 4.59
CA ALA A 79 8.63 13.01 3.38
C ALA A 79 8.33 12.12 2.16
N ARG A 80 7.69 12.68 1.13
CA ARG A 80 7.22 11.93 -0.05
C ARG A 80 7.67 12.60 -1.33
N GLN A 81 7.75 11.81 -2.40
CA GLN A 81 8.09 12.30 -3.72
C GLN A 81 7.01 13.22 -4.28
N VAL A 82 7.47 14.24 -5.00
CA VAL A 82 6.65 15.18 -5.75
C VAL A 82 7.18 15.17 -7.18
N GLY A 83 6.30 15.00 -8.17
CA GLY A 83 6.73 14.88 -9.57
C GLY A 83 7.44 13.55 -9.85
N ASN A 84 8.42 13.57 -10.75
CA ASN A 84 9.08 12.38 -11.30
C ASN A 84 10.52 12.19 -10.79
N ASN A 85 10.79 12.56 -9.54
CA ASN A 85 12.12 12.38 -8.95
C ASN A 85 12.50 10.90 -8.92
N LEU A 86 13.81 10.60 -9.05
CA LEU A 86 14.28 9.22 -9.00
C LEU A 86 14.14 8.66 -7.59
N MET A 87 13.83 7.36 -7.47
CA MET A 87 13.76 6.68 -6.17
C MET A 87 15.04 6.85 -5.35
N ALA A 88 16.21 6.81 -6.00
CA ALA A 88 17.50 6.97 -5.33
C ALA A 88 17.69 8.36 -4.71
N GLU A 89 17.22 9.42 -5.39
CA GLU A 89 17.28 10.79 -4.87
C GLU A 89 16.36 10.96 -3.67
N TYR A 90 15.17 10.35 -3.74
CA TYR A 90 14.24 10.33 -2.63
C TYR A 90 14.78 9.59 -1.40
N GLU A 91 15.39 8.42 -1.59
CA GLU A 91 16.01 7.66 -0.49
C GLU A 91 17.19 8.39 0.12
N ALA A 92 17.96 9.15 -0.67
CA ALA A 92 19.05 9.98 -0.18
C ALA A 92 18.55 11.10 0.77
N ILE A 93 17.34 11.63 0.53
CA ILE A 93 16.72 12.67 1.39
C ILE A 93 16.23 12.08 2.71
N LEU A 94 15.77 10.82 2.72
CA LEU A 94 15.16 10.21 3.91
C LEU A 94 16.16 9.83 5.00
N GLU A 95 17.46 9.79 4.70
CA GLU A 95 18.50 9.19 5.56
C GLU A 95 18.33 7.66 5.73
N ARG A 96 19.43 6.99 6.09
CA ARG A 96 19.53 5.52 6.03
C ARG A 96 18.57 4.79 6.97
N GLU A 97 18.40 5.30 8.19
CA GLU A 97 17.54 4.68 9.19
C GLU A 97 16.07 4.68 8.75
N MET A 98 15.56 5.83 8.31
CA MET A 98 14.17 5.99 7.86
C MET A 98 13.91 5.23 6.56
N SER A 99 14.88 5.25 5.63
CA SER A 99 14.82 4.46 4.40
C SER A 99 14.79 2.96 4.66
N THR A 100 15.11 2.49 5.88
CA THR A 100 15.03 1.08 6.28
C THR A 100 13.78 0.79 7.11
N ASN A 101 13.53 1.61 8.14
CA ASN A 101 12.45 1.40 9.10
C ASN A 101 11.06 1.60 8.48
N TYR A 102 10.89 2.59 7.59
CA TYR A 102 9.58 2.86 7.01
C TYR A 102 9.11 1.78 6.03
N PRO A 103 9.93 1.29 5.09
CA PRO A 103 9.56 0.12 4.30
C PRO A 103 9.21 -1.09 5.16
N LEU A 104 9.94 -1.32 6.27
CA LEU A 104 9.62 -2.42 7.19
C LEU A 104 8.24 -2.27 7.83
N VAL A 105 7.88 -1.08 8.32
CA VAL A 105 6.53 -0.81 8.86
C VAL A 105 5.47 -0.96 7.77
N LYS A 106 5.70 -0.40 6.58
CA LYS A 106 4.79 -0.55 5.42
C LYS A 106 4.56 -2.02 5.08
N PHE A 107 5.63 -2.82 5.10
CA PHE A 107 5.60 -4.25 4.82
C PHE A 107 4.78 -5.00 5.86
N LEU A 108 5.10 -4.85 7.16
CA LEU A 108 4.39 -5.53 8.25
C LEU A 108 2.89 -5.20 8.24
N MET A 109 2.54 -3.92 8.10
CA MET A 109 1.14 -3.49 8.06
C MET A 109 0.38 -4.06 6.85
N ALA A 110 1.03 -4.12 5.68
CA ALA A 110 0.41 -4.67 4.46
C ALA A 110 0.25 -6.19 4.51
N SER A 111 1.23 -6.90 5.10
CA SER A 111 1.19 -8.34 5.30
C SER A 111 0.10 -8.75 6.30
N GLU A 112 -0.10 -7.96 7.35
CA GLU A 112 -1.10 -8.24 8.39
C GLU A 112 -2.54 -7.84 8.01
N ALA A 113 -2.73 -7.01 6.99
CA ALA A 113 -4.06 -6.56 6.56
C ALA A 113 -4.99 -7.72 6.15
N ASP A 114 -6.31 -7.51 6.22
CA ASP A 114 -7.29 -8.53 5.81
C ASP A 114 -7.32 -8.71 4.30
N PHE A 115 -7.36 -7.60 3.57
CA PHE A 115 -7.39 -7.58 2.10
C PHE A 115 -6.17 -6.86 1.53
N PHE A 116 -5.83 -7.14 0.27
CA PHE A 116 -4.73 -6.47 -0.42
C PHE A 116 -5.08 -6.13 -1.88
N ILE A 117 -4.83 -4.86 -2.23
CA ILE A 117 -4.83 -4.37 -3.61
C ILE A 117 -3.45 -3.82 -3.93
N GLY A 118 -2.89 -4.24 -5.06
CA GLY A 118 -1.56 -3.83 -5.51
C GLY A 118 -1.40 -3.88 -7.02
N ALA A 119 -0.16 -3.67 -7.47
CA ALA A 119 0.25 -3.89 -8.85
C ALA A 119 1.12 -5.15 -8.92
N LEU A 120 0.70 -6.17 -9.68
CA LEU A 120 1.47 -7.41 -9.88
C LEU A 120 2.86 -7.15 -10.48
N GLY A 121 3.01 -6.11 -11.29
CA GLY A 121 4.32 -5.72 -11.83
C GLY A 121 5.33 -5.26 -10.75
N SER A 122 4.90 -4.96 -9.53
CA SER A 122 5.78 -4.49 -8.46
C SER A 122 6.41 -5.65 -7.67
N ILE A 123 7.74 -5.75 -7.63
CA ILE A 123 8.46 -6.67 -6.71
C ILE A 123 7.94 -6.51 -5.28
N TRP A 124 7.67 -5.27 -4.86
CA TRP A 124 7.19 -4.97 -3.51
C TRP A 124 5.83 -5.63 -3.23
N CYS A 125 4.90 -5.56 -4.18
CA CYS A 125 3.62 -6.25 -4.08
C CYS A 125 3.77 -7.77 -4.07
N PHE A 126 4.71 -8.30 -4.86
CA PHE A 126 4.99 -9.74 -4.89
C PHE A 126 5.51 -10.22 -3.53
N LEU A 127 6.44 -9.48 -2.93
CA LEU A 127 6.98 -9.79 -1.60
C LEU A 127 5.88 -9.76 -0.52
N ILE A 128 5.03 -8.72 -0.52
CA ILE A 128 3.88 -8.64 0.39
C ILE A 128 2.94 -9.82 0.17
N GLY A 129 2.59 -10.14 -1.07
CA GLY A 129 1.72 -11.27 -1.42
C GLY A 129 2.27 -12.60 -0.90
N GLY A 130 3.57 -12.84 -1.07
CA GLY A 130 4.25 -14.02 -0.53
C GLY A 130 4.13 -14.11 1.00
N MET A 131 4.37 -13.01 1.72
CA MET A 131 4.25 -12.99 3.18
C MET A 131 2.81 -13.12 3.67
N ARG A 132 1.84 -12.58 2.93
CA ARG A 132 0.41 -12.78 3.23
C ARG A 132 0.03 -14.25 3.14
N ASN A 133 0.59 -14.98 2.19
CA ASN A 133 0.33 -16.42 2.03
C ASN A 133 0.87 -17.22 3.22
N THR A 134 2.00 -16.83 3.83
CA THR A 134 2.53 -17.48 5.03
C THR A 134 1.75 -17.08 6.30
N GLY A 135 1.20 -15.87 6.35
CA GLY A 135 0.36 -15.37 7.45
C GLY A 135 -1.10 -15.85 7.46
N GLY A 136 -1.43 -16.92 6.71
CA GLY A 136 -2.78 -17.48 6.67
C GLY A 136 -3.79 -16.69 5.84
N LYS A 137 -3.36 -15.75 5.00
CA LYS A 137 -4.21 -14.93 4.11
C LYS A 137 -4.30 -15.46 2.68
N LEU A 138 -3.94 -16.73 2.45
CA LEU A 138 -3.98 -17.38 1.13
C LEU A 138 -5.35 -17.23 0.45
N MET A 139 -6.43 -17.38 1.21
CA MET A 139 -7.81 -17.31 0.71
C MET A 139 -8.38 -15.89 0.61
N SER A 140 -7.69 -14.89 1.18
CA SER A 140 -8.14 -13.49 1.15
C SER A 140 -7.82 -12.78 -0.17
N GLY A 141 -7.03 -13.42 -1.04
CA GLY A 141 -6.75 -12.98 -2.40
C GLY A 141 -5.87 -11.74 -2.52
N PHE A 142 -5.40 -11.51 -3.74
CA PHE A 142 -4.72 -10.29 -4.20
C PHE A 142 -5.54 -9.75 -5.37
N LEU A 143 -6.10 -8.55 -5.25
CA LEU A 143 -6.68 -7.85 -6.40
C LEU A 143 -5.64 -6.93 -7.03
N SER A 144 -5.49 -7.00 -8.36
CA SER A 144 -4.47 -6.24 -9.07
C SER A 144 -5.06 -5.23 -10.05
N VAL A 145 -4.41 -4.07 -10.12
CA VAL A 145 -4.67 -3.05 -11.15
C VAL A 145 -3.90 -3.31 -12.45
N ASN A 146 -2.95 -4.24 -12.49
CA ASN A 146 -2.24 -4.63 -13.71
C ASN A 146 -1.98 -6.14 -13.75
N LYS A 147 -1.80 -6.71 -14.95
CA LYS A 147 -1.57 -8.15 -15.12
C LYS A 147 -0.13 -8.56 -14.82
N ASP A 148 0.84 -7.80 -15.33
CA ASP A 148 2.27 -8.06 -15.11
C ASP A 148 3.13 -6.87 -15.61
N ARG A 149 4.47 -7.00 -15.53
CA ARG A 149 5.47 -6.11 -16.15
C ARG A 149 5.38 -6.14 -17.67
N PHE A 150 5.76 -5.03 -18.30
CA PHE A 150 6.02 -5.03 -19.75
C PHE A 150 7.34 -5.76 -19.99
N TRP A 151 7.29 -6.90 -20.67
CA TRP A 151 8.45 -7.67 -21.10
C TRP A 151 8.70 -7.45 -22.59
#